data_AF-A0A2U8H566-F1
#
_entry.id   AF-A0A2U8H566-F1
#
_cell.length_a   1.000
_cell.length_b   1.000
_cell.length_c   1.000
_cell.angle_alpha   90.00
_cell.angle_beta   90.00
_cell.angle_gamma   90.00
#
_symmetry.space_group_name_H-M   'P 1'
#
loop_
_entity.id
_entity.type
_entity.pdbx_description
1 polymer ?
#
loop_
_entity_poly.entity_id
_entity_poly.type
_entity_poly.pdbx_seq_one_letter_code
_entity_poly.pdbx_strand_id
1 'polypeptide(L)' 'MKIIYRAGDIVEAHIVAGMLRANGIEAHVGGHYLQGGVGDLSPMGFATVMVDEQDVDAALTLVREYDEAEPADDA' A
#
# COMPACT_ATOMS: atom_id res chain seq x y z
N MET A 1 -0.91 -14.25 -4.92
CA MET A 1 -0.98 -12.78 -4.77
C MET A 1 -2.37 -12.31 -4.33
N LYS A 2 -2.46 -11.61 -3.20
CA LYS A 2 -3.66 -10.98 -2.64
C LYS A 2 -3.37 -9.52 -2.30
N ILE A 3 -4.34 -8.63 -2.54
CA ILE A 3 -4.26 -7.23 -2.12
C ILE A 3 -4.50 -7.16 -0.62
N ILE A 4 -3.56 -6.58 0.12
CA ILE A 4 -3.62 -6.41 1.58
C ILE A 4 -3.74 -4.95 2.00
N TYR A 5 -3.45 -4.00 1.10
CA TYR A 5 -3.52 -2.58 1.39
C TYR A 5 -3.85 -1.76 0.14
N ARG A 6 -4.58 -0.66 0.33
CA ARG A 6 -4.94 0.31 -0.70
C ARG A 6 -4.48 1.69 -0.23
N ALA A 7 -3.34 2.12 -0.77
CA ALA A 7 -2.76 3.41 -0.47
C ALA A 7 -3.48 4.53 -1.23
N GLY A 8 -3.48 5.73 -0.66
CA GLY A 8 -3.97 6.96 -1.29
C GLY A 8 -3.10 7.39 -2.47
N ASP A 9 -1.80 7.10 -2.43
CA ASP A 9 -0.88 7.37 -3.52
C ASP A 9 0.22 6.29 -3.68
N ILE A 10 1.03 6.47 -4.72
CA ILE A 10 2.11 5.53 -5.05
C ILE A 10 3.27 5.59 -4.04
N VAL A 11 3.47 6.70 -3.33
CA VAL A 11 4.55 6.86 -2.34
C VAL A 11 4.23 6.01 -1.12
N GLU A 12 3.03 6.16 -0.56
CA GLU A 12 2.56 5.38 0.58
C GLU A 12 2.57 3.87 0.28
N ALA A 13 2.15 3.45 -0.92
CA ALA A 13 2.24 2.04 -1.30
C ALA A 13 3.66 1.49 -1.25
N HIS A 14 4.67 2.30 -1.61
CA HIS A 14 6.08 1.91 -1.51
C HIS A 14 6.58 1.93 -0.07
N ILE A 15 6.08 2.82 0.79
CA ILE A 15 6.39 2.84 2.23
C ILE A 15 5.91 1.54 2.87
N VAL A 16 4.63 1.20 2.71
CA VAL A 16 4.03 -0.03 3.25
C VAL A 16 4.71 -1.28 2.68
N ALA A 17 4.97 -1.33 1.37
CA ALA A 17 5.70 -2.44 0.78
C ALA A 17 7.15 -2.56 1.30
N GLY A 18 7.82 -1.44 1.56
CA GLY A 18 9.15 -1.42 2.18
C GLY A 18 9.13 -1.96 3.61
N MET A 19 8.14 -1.56 4.41
CA MET A 19 7.93 -2.06 5.77
C MET A 19 7.69 -3.58 5.79
N LEU A 20 6.83 -4.10 4.90
CA LEU A 20 6.58 -5.54 4.79
C LEU A 20 7.86 -6.31 4.44
N ARG A 21 8.62 -5.81 3.46
CA ARG A 21 9.91 -6.42 3.07
C ARG A 21 10.94 -6.41 4.18
N ALA A 22 10.98 -5.35 5.00
CA ALA A 22 11.86 -5.28 6.17
C ALA A 22 11.50 -6.32 7.24
N ASN A 23 10.25 -6.81 7.26
CA ASN A 23 9.78 -7.90 8.11
C ASN A 23 9.81 -9.28 7.41
N GLY A 24 10.50 -9.39 6.28
CA GLY A 24 10.68 -10.66 5.56
C GLY A 24 9.50 -11.09 4.70
N ILE A 25 8.51 -10.21 4.47
CA ILE A 25 7.34 -10.49 3.63
C ILE A 25 7.56 -9.88 2.25
N GLU A 26 7.51 -10.71 1.21
CA GLU A 26 7.60 -10.22 -0.17
C GLU A 26 6.33 -9.47 -0.55
N ALA A 27 6.48 -8.18 -0.88
CA ALA A 27 5.39 -7.30 -1.24
C ALA A 27 5.56 -6.75 -2.66
N HIS A 28 4.45 -6.57 -3.37
CA HIS A 28 4.38 -6.01 -4.71
C HIS A 28 3.45 -4.80 -4.75
N VAL A 29 3.90 -3.73 -5.39
CA VAL A 29 3.12 -2.49 -5.56
C VAL A 29 2.46 -2.50 -6.95
N GLY A 30 1.14 -2.27 -6.99
CA GLY A 30 0.35 -2.10 -8.20
C GLY A 30 -0.18 -0.66 -8.35
N GLY A 31 -0.67 -0.30 -9.55
CA GLY A 31 -1.23 1.03 -9.84
C GLY A 31 -0.36 1.95 -10.71
N HIS A 32 0.76 1.44 -11.23
CA HIS A 32 1.84 2.22 -11.87
C HIS A 32 1.52 2.92 -13.21
N TYR A 33 0.30 2.79 -13.76
CA TYR A 33 0.00 3.21 -15.15
C TYR A 33 -1.02 4.35 -15.33
N LEU A 34 -1.47 5.03 -14.27
CA LEU A 34 -2.40 6.16 -14.40
C LEU A 34 -1.72 7.55 -14.44
N GLN A 35 -0.40 7.64 -14.39
CA GLN A 35 0.33 8.92 -14.31
C GLN A 35 0.77 9.51 -15.67
N GLY A 36 0.33 8.93 -16.80
CA GLY A 36 0.81 9.31 -18.14
C GLY A 36 0.03 10.39 -18.91
N GLY A 37 -1.09 10.90 -18.38
CA GLY A 37 -1.93 11.90 -19.06
C GLY A 37 -1.73 13.30 -18.49
N VAL A 38 -1.10 14.20 -19.26
CA VAL A 38 -1.16 15.64 -18.98
C VAL A 38 -2.62 16.09 -19.14
N GLY A 39 -3.28 16.35 -18.02
CA GLY A 39 -4.64 16.88 -17.99
C GLY A 39 -5.59 16.02 -17.17
N ASP A 40 -6.08 16.62 -16.10
CA ASP A 40 -7.11 16.17 -15.17
C ASP A 40 -6.72 15.13 -14.10
N LEU A 41 -6.71 15.64 -12.87
CA LEU A 41 -6.82 14.92 -11.62
C LEU A 41 -7.95 13.87 -11.74
N SER A 42 -7.59 12.59 -11.83
CA SER A 42 -8.43 11.56 -11.24
C SER A 42 -7.91 11.37 -9.82
N PRO A 43 -8.60 11.87 -8.77
CA PRO A 43 -8.06 11.88 -7.41
C PRO A 43 -8.07 10.51 -6.73
N MET A 44 -8.21 9.41 -7.46
CA MET A 44 -8.37 8.06 -6.88
C MET A 44 -7.70 6.99 -7.73
N GLY A 45 -6.37 7.08 -7.88
CA GLY A 45 -5.55 5.97 -8.32
C GLY A 45 -5.03 5.21 -7.11
N PHE A 46 -5.88 4.43 -6.43
CA PHE A 46 -5.46 3.64 -5.25
C PHE A 46 -4.32 2.70 -5.64
N ALA A 47 -3.09 3.06 -5.25
CA ALA A 47 -1.97 2.16 -5.40
C ALA A 47 -2.23 0.97 -4.45
N THR A 48 -1.95 -0.24 -4.91
CA THR A 48 -2.25 -1.45 -4.15
C THR A 48 -0.97 -2.10 -3.68
N VAL A 49 -0.97 -2.65 -2.47
CA VAL A 49 0.09 -3.52 -1.99
C VAL A 49 -0.44 -4.95 -1.93
N MET A 50 0.31 -5.87 -2.52
CA MET A 50 -0.05 -7.28 -2.63
C MET A 50 1.05 -8.18 -2.09
N VAL A 51 0.67 -9.29 -1.47
CA VAL A 51 1.60 -10.33 -0.94
C VAL A 51 1.16 -11.71 -1.43
N ASP A 52 1.98 -12.74 -1.22
CA ASP A 52 1.56 -14.12 -1.47
C ASP A 52 0.42 -14.55 -0.54
N GLU A 53 -0.36 -15.57 -0.91
CA GLU A 53 -1.46 -16.07 -0.08
C GLU A 53 -0.97 -16.55 1.29
N GLN A 54 0.25 -17.09 1.36
CA GLN A 54 0.83 -17.59 2.61
C GLN A 54 1.17 -16.48 3.61
N ASP A 55 1.39 -15.26 3.14
CA ASP A 55 1.84 -14.12 3.96
C ASP A 55 0.70 -13.16 4.34
N VAL A 56 -0.53 -13.42 3.89
CA VAL A 56 -1.67 -12.50 4.07
C VAL A 56 -1.91 -12.16 5.54
N ASP A 57 -1.96 -13.16 6.42
CA ASP A 57 -2.28 -12.95 7.84
C ASP A 57 -1.20 -12.14 8.56
N ALA A 58 0.07 -12.44 8.26
CA ALA A 58 1.21 -11.70 8.80
C ALA A 58 1.25 -10.25 8.27
N ALA A 59 1.03 -10.07 6.97
CA ALA A 59 1.02 -8.75 6.34
C ALA A 59 -0.11 -7.87 6.85
N LEU A 60 -1.33 -8.41 7.02
CA LEU A 60 -2.46 -7.66 7.55
C LEU A 60 -2.24 -7.19 8.99
N THR A 61 -1.51 -7.97 9.79
CA THR A 61 -1.17 -7.56 11.16
C THR A 61 -0.27 -6.32 11.15
N LEU A 62 0.80 -6.35 10.36
CA LEU A 62 1.73 -5.21 10.24
C LEU A 62 1.08 -3.97 9.62
N VAL A 63 0.19 -4.15 8.64
CA VAL A 63 -0.55 -3.03 8.02
C VAL A 63 -1.48 -2.36 9.03
N ARG A 64 -2.16 -3.13 9.90
CA ARG A 64 -2.99 -2.53 10.96
C ARG A 64 -2.17 -1.73 11.94
N GLU A 65 -1.00 -2.25 12.34
CA GLU A 65 -0.08 -1.51 13.21
C GLU A 65 0.43 -0.22 12.54
N TYR A 66 0.63 -0.23 11.22
CA TYR A 66 0.99 0.96 10.44
C TYR A 66 -0.14 2.01 10.45
N ASP A 67 -1.38 1.60 10.15
CA ASP A 67 -2.54 2.52 10.12
C ASP A 67 -2.86 3.09 11.51
N GLU A 68 -2.64 2.31 12.59
CA GLU A 68 -2.81 2.77 13.98
C GLU A 68 -1.68 3.71 14.43
N ALA A 69 -0.50 3.62 13.81
CA ALA A 69 0.66 4.47 14.12
C ALA A 69 0.59 5.85 13.44
N GLU A 70 -0.22 6.00 12.39
CA GLU A 70 -0.62 7.33 11.92
C GLU A 70 -1.64 7.91 12.91
N PRO A 71 -1.28 8.94 13.71
CA PRO A 71 -2.30 9.65 14.45
C PRO A 71 -3.27 10.19 13.42
N ALA A 72 -4.56 9.84 13.56
CA ALA A 72 -5.61 10.50 12.80
C ALA A 72 -5.41 12.02 12.97
N ASP A 73 -4.94 12.67 11.91
CA ASP A 73 -4.89 14.12 11.83
C ASP A 73 -6.36 14.56 11.69
N ASP A 74 -7.10 14.49 12.80
CA ASP A 74 -8.41 15.06 12.97
C ASP A 74 -8.25 16.59 12.92
N ALA A 75 -8.26 17.14 11.71
CA ALA A 75 -8.33 18.57 11.43
C ALA A 75 -9.64 18.94 10.71
#